data_AF-A0A0A6CZ91-F1
#
_entry.id   AF-A0A0A6CZ91-F1
#
_cell.length_a   1.000
_cell.length_b   1.000
_cell.length_c   1.000
_cell.angle_alpha   90.00
_cell.angle_beta   90.00
_cell.angle_gamma   90.00
#
_symmetry.space_group_name_H-M   'P 1'
#
loop_
_entity.id
_entity.type
_entity.pdbx_description
1 polymer ?
#
loop_
_entity_poly.entity_id
_entity_poly.type
_entity_poly.pdbx_seq_one_letter_code
_entity_poly.pdbx_strand_id
1 'polypeptide(L)' 'MEPTLSRNEPRIYLDHAATTPMRPEAVAAVMEGMARWANPSSPHAEGRAARAALEDARRRIAQALDWP' A
#
# COMPACT_ATOMS: atom_id res chain seq x y z
N MET A 1 -17.82 -35.88 4.82
CA MET A 1 -18.64 -34.95 5.63
C MET A 1 -17.70 -33.84 6.02
N GLU A 2 -17.68 -32.75 5.25
CA GLU A 2 -16.81 -31.59 5.54
C GLU A 2 -17.26 -30.97 6.87
N PRO A 3 -16.37 -30.76 7.85
CA PRO A 3 -16.74 -30.16 9.12
C PRO A 3 -17.23 -28.74 8.86
N THR A 4 -18.47 -28.47 9.25
CA THR A 4 -19.07 -27.14 9.17
C THR A 4 -18.38 -26.27 10.22
N LEU A 5 -17.31 -25.58 9.84
CA LEU A 5 -16.63 -24.63 10.72
C LEU A 5 -17.65 -23.60 11.21
N SER A 6 -17.84 -23.55 12.52
CA SER A 6 -18.65 -22.56 13.22
C SER A 6 -18.23 -21.16 12.75
N ARG A 7 -19.18 -20.35 12.26
CA ARG A 7 -18.96 -19.00 11.69
C ARG A 7 -18.36 -17.98 12.66
N ASN A 8 -18.02 -18.37 13.89
CA ASN A 8 -17.71 -17.46 14.99
C ASN A 8 -16.40 -17.75 15.74
N GLU A 9 -15.57 -18.69 15.28
CA GLU A 9 -14.22 -18.84 15.81
C GLU A 9 -13.25 -17.90 15.08
N PRO A 10 -12.37 -17.18 15.80
CA PRO A 10 -11.39 -16.30 15.18
C PRO A 10 -10.48 -17.13 14.26
N ARG A 11 -10.53 -16.85 12.96
CA ARG A 11 -9.73 -17.55 11.95
C ARG A 11 -8.25 -17.26 12.21
N ILE A 12 -7.47 -18.32 12.42
CA ILE A 12 -6.01 -18.21 12.43
C ILE A 12 -5.54 -18.19 10.97
N TYR A 13 -4.88 -17.11 10.58
CA TYR A 13 -4.34 -16.94 9.23
C TYR A 13 -2.88 -17.40 9.20
N LEU A 14 -2.60 -18.50 8.50
CA LEU A 14 -1.27 -19.12 8.40
C LEU A 14 -0.73 -19.14 6.97
N ASP A 15 -1.29 -18.32 6.07
CA ASP A 15 -0.95 -18.32 4.64
C ASP A 15 -0.38 -16.98 4.17
N HIS A 16 0.60 -16.46 4.91
CA HIS A 16 1.32 -15.23 4.54
C HIS A 16 2.10 -15.36 3.23
N ALA A 17 2.32 -16.59 2.75
CA ALA A 17 2.93 -16.87 1.46
C ALA A 17 2.00 -16.53 0.29
N ALA A 18 0.68 -16.71 0.42
CA ALA A 18 -0.28 -16.30 -0.61
C ALA A 18 -0.45 -14.78 -0.68
N THR A 19 -0.64 -14.13 0.47
CA THR A 19 -0.67 -12.66 0.59
C THR A 19 -0.56 -12.26 2.06
N THR A 20 -0.48 -10.97 2.38
CA THR A 20 -0.44 -10.48 3.77
C THR A 20 -1.44 -9.34 3.94
N PRO A 21 -2.26 -9.33 5.00
CA PRO A 21 -3.11 -8.19 5.31
C PRO A 21 -2.30 -6.91 5.38
N MET A 22 -2.79 -5.87 4.70
CA MET A 22 -2.12 -4.58 4.73
C MET A 22 -2.07 -4.03 6.16
N ARG A 23 -0.90 -3.55 6.56
CA ARG A 23 -0.78 -2.80 7.80
C ARG A 23 -1.62 -1.51 7.73
N PRO A 24 -2.16 -0.99 8.86
CA PRO A 24 -2.94 0.24 8.87
C PRO A 24 -2.23 1.44 8.22
N GLU A 25 -0.91 1.53 8.40
CA GLU A 25 -0.09 2.61 7.83
C GLU A 25 -0.01 2.51 6.30
N ALA A 26 0.01 1.29 5.75
CA ALA A 26 -0.01 1.07 4.31
C ALA A 26 -1.38 1.44 3.72
N VAL A 27 -2.48 1.12 4.42
CA VAL A 27 -3.83 1.52 4.01
C VAL A 27 -3.93 3.05 3.97
N ALA A 28 -3.46 3.73 5.02
CA ALA A 28 -3.48 5.19 5.09
C ALA A 28 -2.68 5.84 3.95
N ALA A 29 -1.48 5.32 3.64
CA ALA A 29 -0.65 5.81 2.56
C ALA A 29 -1.32 5.65 1.17
N VAL A 30 -2.03 4.53 0.93
CA VAL A 30 -2.80 4.34 -0.30
C VAL A 30 -3.92 5.36 -0.38
N MET A 31 -4.67 5.58 0.70
CA MET A 31 -5.75 6.57 0.73
C MET A 31 -5.25 8.00 0.49
N GLU A 32 -4.11 8.37 1.09
CA GLU A 32 -3.46 9.66 0.82
C GLU A 32 -3.03 9.77 -0.65
N GLY A 33 -2.44 8.73 -1.22
CA GLY A 33 -2.05 8.68 -2.62
C GLY A 33 -3.25 8.85 -3.56
N MET A 34 -4.37 8.19 -3.27
CA MET A 34 -5.62 8.30 -4.05
C MET A 34 -6.22 9.71 -3.99
N ALA A 35 -6.04 10.45 -2.89
CA ALA A 35 -6.49 11.84 -2.78
C ALA A 35 -5.67 12.79 -3.68
N ARG A 36 -4.45 12.41 -4.09
CA ARG A 36 -3.60 13.16 -5.02
C ARG A 36 -4.00 12.83 -6.47
N TRP A 37 -5.08 13.43 -6.93
CA TRP A 37 -5.71 13.13 -8.22
C TRP A 37 -4.92 13.59 -9.47
N ALA A 38 -4.01 14.55 -9.32
CA ALA A 38 -3.34 15.18 -10.45
C ALA A 38 -2.29 14.28 -11.10
N ASN A 39 -2.15 14.38 -12.42
CA ASN A 39 -1.14 13.65 -13.18
C ASN A 39 0.29 14.12 -12.79
N PRO A 40 1.18 13.23 -12.31
CA PRO A 40 2.57 13.56 -11.98
C PRO A 40 3.42 14.13 -13.13
N SER A 41 2.99 13.95 -14.37
CA SER A 41 3.66 14.51 -15.56
C SER A 41 3.23 15.94 -15.88
N SER A 42 2.18 16.46 -15.23
CA SER A 42 1.72 17.82 -15.47
C SER A 42 2.65 18.85 -14.84
N PRO A 43 2.91 19.99 -15.53
CA PRO A 43 3.84 21.00 -15.03
C PRO A 43 3.25 21.92 -13.94
N HIS A 44 1.93 21.93 -13.73
CA HIS A 44 1.27 22.79 -12.72
C HIS A 44 1.49 22.27 -11.29
N ALA A 45 1.09 23.08 -10.30
CA ALA A 45 1.44 22.85 -8.89
C ALA A 45 1.02 21.48 -8.37
N GLU A 46 -0.21 21.06 -8.64
CA GLU A 46 -0.77 19.77 -8.20
C GLU A 46 -0.04 18.59 -8.86
N GLY A 47 0.30 18.70 -10.14
CA GLY A 47 1.09 17.68 -10.85
C GLY A 47 2.50 17.54 -10.26
N ARG A 48 3.17 18.66 -9.96
CA ARG A 48 4.47 18.64 -9.28
C ARG A 48 4.39 18.04 -7.87
N ALA A 49 3.32 18.32 -7.13
CA ALA A 49 3.09 17.75 -5.81
C ALA A 49 2.84 16.23 -5.86
N ALA A 50 2.10 15.73 -6.87
CA ALA A 50 1.91 14.31 -7.11
C ALA A 50 3.23 13.61 -7.49
N ARG A 51 4.03 14.24 -8.36
CA ARG A 51 5.38 13.77 -8.71
C ARG A 51 6.28 13.68 -7.49
N ALA A 52 6.31 14.71 -6.65
CA ALA A 52 7.14 14.73 -5.45
C ALA A 52 6.84 13.56 -4.51
N ALA A 53 5.56 13.23 -4.30
CA ALA A 53 5.16 12.07 -3.50
C ALA A 53 5.56 10.73 -4.13
N LEU A 54 5.40 10.58 -5.45
CA LEU A 54 5.82 9.38 -6.15
C LEU A 54 7.34 9.16 -6.04
N GLU A 55 8.13 10.21 -6.26
CA GLU A 55 9.59 10.13 -6.15
C GLU A 55 10.04 9.88 -4.71
N ASP A 56 9.35 10.43 -3.71
CA ASP A 56 9.62 10.11 -2.31
C ASP A 56 9.37 8.64 -1.98
N ALA A 57 8.25 8.08 -2.42
CA ALA A 57 7.96 6.66 -2.28
C ALA A 57 9.03 5.79 -2.94
N ARG A 58 9.48 6.15 -4.16
CA ARG A 58 10.57 5.43 -4.86
C ARG A 58 11.88 5.47 -4.07
N ARG A 59 12.29 6.64 -3.56
CA ARG A 59 13.50 6.75 -2.73
C ARG A 59 13.43 5.91 -1.47
N ARG A 60 12.29 5.92 -0.78
CA ARG A 60 12.09 5.14 0.46
C ARG A 60 12.13 3.64 0.20
N ILE A 61 11.54 3.17 -0.90
CA ILE A 61 11.61 1.77 -1.31
C ILE A 61 13.05 1.39 -1.66
N ALA A 62 13.76 2.22 -2.42
CA ALA A 62 15.15 1.97 -2.76
C ALA A 62 16.02 1.83 -1.51
N GLN A 63 15.89 2.77 -0.56
CA GLN A 63 16.59 2.71 0.73
C GLN A 63 16.24 1.46 1.55
N ALA A 64 14.96 1.08 1.61
CA ALA A 64 14.53 -0.09 2.37
C ALA A 64 15.03 -1.42 1.79
N LEU A 65 15.42 -1.44 0.52
CA LEU A 65 15.93 -2.60 -0.20
C LEU A 65 17.45 -2.53 -0.43
N ASP A 66 18.13 -1.53 0.16
CA ASP A 66 19.55 -1.22 -0.10
C ASP A 66 19.86 -1.12 -1.60
N TRP A 67 18.91 -0.59 -2.37
CA TRP A 67 19.02 -0.43 -3.80
C TRP A 67 19.79 0.87 -4.13
N PRO A 68 20.85 0.81 -4.95
CA PRO A 68 21.73 1.95 -5.24
C PRO A 68 21.06 3.06 -6.06
#